data_AF-A0A382CXS2-F1
#
_entry.id   AF-A0A382CXS2-F1
#
_cell.length_a   1.000
_cell.length_b   1.000
_cell.length_c   1.000
_cell.angle_alpha   90.00
_cell.angle_beta   90.00
_cell.angle_gamma   90.00
#
_symmetry.space_group_name_H-M   'P 1'
#
loop_
_entity.id
_entity.type
_entity.pdbx_description
1 polymer ?
#
loop_
_entity_poly.entity_id
_entity_poly.type
_entity_poly.pdbx_seq_one_letter_code
_entity_poly.pdbx_strand_id
1 'polypeptide(L)' 'MSNDLINIGFIGAGGNTRLRHLPGFRDIEGVTLASVANRSRESGQKVADEFGIG' A
#
# COMPACT_ATOMS: atom_id res chain seq x y z
N MET A 1 25.52 -0.72 -0.87
CA MET A 1 24.15 -0.72 -0.33
C MET A 1 23.32 -1.61 -1.23
N SER A 2 22.64 -2.61 -0.70
CA SER A 2 21.83 -3.52 -1.50
C SER A 2 20.74 -2.74 -2.23
N ASN A 3 20.58 -2.97 -3.53
CA ASN A 3 19.64 -2.28 -4.40
C ASN A 3 18.23 -2.90 -4.31
N ASP A 4 17.91 -3.46 -3.14
CA ASP A 4 16.74 -4.30 -2.93
C ASP A 4 15.55 -3.43 -2.54
N LEU A 5 14.45 -3.57 -3.28
CA LEU A 5 13.21 -2.86 -3.01
C LEU A 5 12.62 -3.30 -1.67
N ILE A 6 12.14 -2.34 -0.88
CA ILE A 6 11.40 -2.57 0.35
C ILE A 6 9.93 -2.73 0.03
N ASN A 7 9.42 -3.95 0.20
CA ASN A 7 8.01 -4.27 0.02
C ASN A 7 7.22 -4.00 1.30
N ILE A 8 6.17 -3.18 1.20
CA ILE A 8 5.30 -2.83 2.33
C ILE A 8 3.90 -3.40 2.12
N GLY A 9 3.40 -4.11 3.13
CA GLY A 9 2.02 -4.55 3.22
C GLY A 9 1.20 -3.70 4.18
N PHE A 10 -0.06 -3.44 3.85
CA PHE A 10 -0.97 -2.60 4.64
C PHE A 10 -2.10 -3.44 5.23
N ILE A 11 -2.25 -3.45 6.55
CA ILE A 11 -3.41 -4.04 7.23
C ILE A 11 -4.33 -2.91 7.70
N GLY A 12 -5.51 -2.82 7.12
CA GLY A 12 -6.46 -1.74 7.40
C GLY A 12 -6.12 -0.44 6.65
N ALA A 13 -6.46 -0.39 5.37
CA ALA A 13 -6.36 0.80 4.54
C ALA A 13 -7.60 1.72 4.69
N GLY A 14 -7.78 2.23 5.90
CA GLY A 14 -8.79 3.24 6.25
C GLY A 14 -8.36 4.67 5.90
N GLY A 15 -9.08 5.67 6.42
CA GLY A 15 -8.90 7.08 6.04
C GLY A 15 -7.46 7.59 6.13
N ASN A 16 -6.78 7.38 7.27
CA ASN A 16 -5.40 7.85 7.45
C ASN A 16 -4.40 7.12 6.54
N THR A 17 -4.58 5.82 6.35
CA THR A 17 -3.72 5.02 5.47
C THR A 17 -3.86 5.48 4.02
N ARG A 18 -5.09 5.73 3.56
CA ARG A 18 -5.37 6.24 2.20
C ARG A 18 -4.87 7.66 1.98
N LEU A 19 -5.09 8.56 2.94
CA LEU A 19 -4.78 9.98 2.78
C LEU A 19 -3.31 10.34 3.02
N ARG A 20 -2.60 9.55 3.84
CA ARG A 20 -1.22 9.87 4.26
C ARG A 20 -0.24 8.78 3.89
N HIS A 21 -0.51 7.53 4.28
CA HIS A 21 0.50 6.47 4.24
C HIS A 21 0.72 5.97 2.81
N LEU A 22 -0.34 5.62 2.08
CA LEU A 22 -0.21 5.11 0.72
C LEU A 22 0.46 6.12 -0.24
N PRO A 23 0.06 7.41 -0.27
CA PRO A 23 0.78 8.41 -1.06
C PRO A 23 2.21 8.62 -0.56
N GLY A 24 2.40 8.76 0.76
CA GLY A 24 3.71 9.05 1.34
C GLY A 24 4.74 7.95 1.10
N PHE A 25 4.36 6.67 1.23
CA PHE A 25 5.26 5.55 0.96
C PHE A 25 5.52 5.32 -0.53
N ARG A 26 4.56 5.65 -1.40
CA ARG A 26 4.75 5.60 -2.86
C ARG A 26 5.84 6.56 -3.33
N ASP A 27 5.94 7.72 -2.69
CA ASP A 27 6.90 8.76 -3.07
C ASP A 27 8.33 8.46 -2.59
N ILE A 28 8.54 7.40 -1.81
CA ILE A 28 9.87 7.01 -1.32
C ILE A 28 10.55 6.11 -2.36
N GLU A 29 11.70 6.56 -2.85
CA GLU A 29 12.54 5.76 -3.73
C GLU A 29 12.95 4.44 -3.06
N GLY A 30 12.81 3.34 -3.81
CA GLY A 30 13.13 2.00 -3.30
C GLY A 30 12.01 1.35 -2.49
N VAL A 31 10.82 1.95 -2.38
CA VAL A 31 9.65 1.36 -1.72
C VAL A 31 8.62 0.88 -2.74
N THR A 32 8.01 -0.27 -2.46
CA THR A 32 6.90 -0.83 -3.24
C THR A 32 5.71 -1.11 -2.33
N LEU A 33 4.53 -0.63 -2.74
CA LEU A 33 3.27 -0.95 -2.07
C LEU A 33 2.82 -2.34 -2.54
N ALA A 34 3.16 -3.38 -1.78
CA ALA A 34 3.12 -4.76 -2.27
C ALA A 34 1.80 -5.49 -1.96
N SER A 35 1.12 -5.15 -0.86
CA SER A 35 -0.14 -5.84 -0.50
C SER A 35 -1.04 -5.01 0.39
N VAL A 36 -2.34 -5.33 0.39
CA VAL A 36 -3.32 -4.75 1.30
C VAL A 36 -4.30 -5.80 1.81
N ALA A 37 -4.61 -5.76 3.09
CA ALA A 37 -5.61 -6.59 3.75
C ALA A 37 -6.60 -5.72 4.51
N ASN A 38 -7.88 -5.85 4.18
CA ASN A 38 -9.00 -5.16 4.85
C ASN A 38 -10.00 -6.18 5.40
N ARG A 39 -10.99 -5.69 6.17
CA ARG A 39 -12.05 -6.51 6.77
C ARG A 39 -12.84 -7.36 5.76
N SER A 40 -12.90 -6.96 4.50
CA SER A 40 -13.46 -7.77 3.41
C SER A 40 -12.55 -7.71 2.18
N ARG A 41 -12.60 -8.77 1.35
CA ARG A 41 -11.87 -8.82 0.06
C ARG A 41 -12.25 -7.66 -0.84
N GLU A 42 -13.54 -7.36 -0.96
CA GLU A 42 -14.04 -6.22 -1.74
C GLU A 42 -13.43 -4.89 -1.27
N SER A 43 -13.39 -4.67 0.04
CA SER A 43 -12.78 -3.46 0.62
C SER A 43 -11.28 -3.38 0.36
N GLY A 44 -10.58 -4.51 0.38
CA GLY A 44 -9.15 -4.59 0.03
C GLY A 44 -8.93 -4.32 -1.45
N GLN A 45 -9.70 -4.97 -2.32
CA GLN A 45 -9.62 -4.81 -3.77
C GLN A 45 -9.81 -3.37 -4.21
N LYS A 46 -10.80 -2.65 -3.64
CA LYS A 46 -10.98 -1.22 -3.93
C LYS A 46 -9.73 -0.39 -3.68
N VAL A 47 -8.98 -0.68 -2.61
CA VAL A 47 -7.72 0.01 -2.31
C VAL A 47 -6.63 -0.44 -3.26
N ALA A 48 -6.56 -1.74 -3.55
CA ALA A 48 -5.60 -2.29 -4.48
C ALA A 48 -5.72 -1.67 -5.87
N ASP A 49 -6.95 -1.52 -6.37
CA ASP A 49 -7.21 -0.90 -7.67
C ASP A 49 -6.89 0.60 -7.66
N GLU A 50 -7.35 1.33 -6.63
CA GLU A 50 -7.15 2.78 -6.49
C GLU A 50 -5.66 3.15 -6.36
N PHE A 51 -4.90 2.32 -5.67
CA PHE A 51 -3.48 2.55 -5.39
C PHE A 51 -2.58 1.53 -6.06
N GLY A 52 -2.98 0.85 -7.13
CA GLY A 52 -2.12 -0.10 -7.87
C GLY A 52 -1.30 -1.04 -6.98
N ILE A 53 -1.91 -1.62 -5.95
CA ILE A 53 -1.26 -2.55 -5.01
C ILE A 53 -1.50 -3.97 -5.50
N GLY A 54 -0.43 -4.71 -5.80
CA GLY A 54 -0.52 -6.10 -6.24
C GLY A 54 0.71 -6.55 -7.01
#